data_AF-A0A969LKT0-F1
#
_entry.id   AF-A0A969LKT0-F1
#
_cell.length_a   1.000
_cell.length_b   1.000
_cell.length_c   1.000
_cell.angle_alpha   90.00
_cell.angle_beta   90.00
_cell.angle_gamma   90.00
#
_symmetry.space_group_name_H-M   'P 1'
#
loop_
_entity.id
_entity.type
_entity.pdbx_description
1 polymer ?
#
loop_
_entity_poly.entity_id
_entity_poly.type
_entity_poly.pdbx_seq_one_letter_code
_entity_poly.pdbx_strand_id
1 'polypeptide(L)'
;MPEIYKHIIKELQLIEALSKTRKVRVDIGKKKNQKTGYLKKLKPKGFVLEVSSFDYLHLDTGDNIKPFVSGKNIQLKITDAFISNKGASFTQTSRDHSVKIKILEFKNKSYPAQTKYYFRNVIPIKTSFHFHNIISHQSYEHDGGVSTRGLVSFEVCSKTFHVFEVENNKKRYLIMDCLDKLTIEDFSEITWSVSVALGYLTGHLLQDEEYTFYYRNKAHRGQINYKYSQRRDSIKSFYTPINANPYAWVKRNKTADFYYGKIAAITAVQFSTLCNLIHKEYDIKAIVLLITESISRSLLLMPAGLSVALEGLSEFFLV
;
A
#
# COMPACT_ATOMS: atom_id res chain seq x y z
N MET A 1 5.50 -30.37 3.53
CA MET A 1 6.15 -29.13 3.99
C MET A 1 5.87 -28.05 2.96
N PRO A 2 5.59 -26.79 3.35
CA PRO A 2 5.39 -25.71 2.38
C PRO A 2 6.71 -25.41 1.65
N GLU A 3 6.65 -25.29 0.32
CA GLU A 3 7.84 -25.10 -0.54
C GLU A 3 8.34 -23.64 -0.57
N ILE A 4 7.51 -22.69 -0.13
CA ILE A 4 7.78 -21.25 -0.22
C ILE A 4 8.10 -20.70 1.16
N TYR A 5 9.29 -20.10 1.29
CA TYR A 5 9.74 -19.42 2.51
C TYR A 5 9.94 -17.91 2.27
N LYS A 6 9.52 -17.07 3.23
CA LYS A 6 9.60 -15.59 3.16
C LYS A 6 10.37 -14.99 4.34
N HIS A 7 11.26 -14.04 4.08
CA HIS A 7 11.93 -13.23 5.10
C HIS A 7 11.26 -11.88 5.19
N ILE A 8 10.41 -11.62 6.17
CA ILE A 8 9.56 -10.42 6.25
C ILE A 8 9.63 -9.71 7.60
N ILE A 9 10.09 -10.39 8.67
CA ILE A 9 10.01 -9.84 10.03
C ILE A 9 10.81 -8.55 10.18
N LYS A 10 11.95 -8.41 9.50
CA LYS A 10 12.78 -7.20 9.57
C LYS A 10 12.06 -5.97 9.01
N GLU A 11 11.33 -6.13 7.91
CA GLU A 11 10.53 -5.10 7.28
C GLU A 11 9.37 -4.67 8.19
N LEU A 12 8.67 -5.64 8.78
CA LEU A 12 7.57 -5.37 9.71
C LEU A 12 8.06 -4.66 10.97
N GLN A 13 9.18 -5.09 11.53
CA GLN A 13 9.83 -4.42 12.67
C GLN A 13 10.23 -2.98 12.33
N LEU A 14 10.72 -2.71 11.10
CA LEU A 14 11.02 -1.36 10.66
C LEU A 14 9.74 -0.50 10.58
N ILE A 15 8.67 -1.01 10.00
CA ILE A 15 7.39 -0.28 9.90
C ILE A 15 6.86 0.05 11.30
N GLU A 16 6.93 -0.92 12.22
CA GLU A 16 6.55 -0.71 13.63
C GLU A 16 7.47 0.31 14.31
N ALA A 17 8.77 0.26 14.04
CA ALA A 17 9.75 1.21 14.55
C ALA A 17 9.46 2.64 14.05
N LEU A 18 9.10 2.82 12.78
CA LEU A 18 8.70 4.10 12.19
C LEU A 18 7.38 4.60 12.78
N SER A 19 6.45 3.70 13.13
CA SER A 19 5.15 4.09 13.71
C SER A 19 5.25 4.77 15.09
N LYS A 20 6.39 4.65 15.77
CA LYS A 20 6.64 5.27 17.08
C LYS A 20 7.07 6.73 16.91
N THR A 21 6.59 7.61 17.80
CA THR A 21 7.06 9.00 17.89
C THR A 21 8.56 9.02 18.21
N ARG A 22 9.33 9.80 17.44
CA ARG A 22 10.78 9.89 17.64
C ARG A 22 11.26 11.33 17.56
N LYS A 23 12.15 11.68 18.49
CA LYS A 23 12.96 12.89 18.40
C LYS A 23 13.99 12.70 17.28
N VAL A 24 14.07 13.68 16.39
CA VAL A 24 14.93 13.66 15.19
C VAL A 24 15.61 15.01 15.01
N ARG A 25 16.71 15.01 14.26
CA ARG A 25 17.33 16.23 13.74
C ARG A 25 16.83 16.47 12.33
N VAL A 26 16.53 17.72 12.04
CA VAL A 26 15.87 18.15 10.81
C VAL A 26 16.68 19.27 10.18
N ASP A 27 17.06 19.08 8.92
CA ASP A 27 17.60 20.14 8.08
C ASP A 27 16.45 20.77 7.28
N ILE A 28 16.06 22.00 7.61
CA ILE A 28 14.96 22.74 6.97
C ILE A 28 15.31 24.22 6.80
N GLY A 29 14.85 24.83 5.70
CA GLY A 29 15.11 26.24 5.37
C GLY A 29 16.44 26.47 4.65
N LYS A 30 16.78 27.74 4.42
CA LYS A 30 17.99 28.12 3.67
C LYS A 30 19.27 27.90 4.47
N LYS A 31 19.19 28.04 5.80
CA LYS A 31 20.31 27.81 6.72
C LYS A 31 20.29 26.34 7.16
N LYS A 32 21.38 25.60 6.91
CA LYS A 32 21.56 24.19 7.34
C LYS A 32 21.82 24.05 8.85
N ASN A 33 21.10 24.80 9.68
CA ASN A 33 21.17 24.63 11.12
C ASN A 33 20.25 23.48 11.49
N GLN A 34 20.81 22.38 11.97
CA GLN A 34 20.05 21.22 12.42
C GLN A 34 19.08 21.62 13.53
N LYS A 35 17.79 21.56 13.25
CA LYS A 35 16.73 21.79 14.24
C LYS A 35 16.32 20.48 14.88
N THR A 36 15.82 20.54 16.11
CA THR A 36 15.17 19.39 16.73
C THR A 36 13.72 19.33 16.26
N GLY A 37 13.27 18.15 15.87
CA GLY A 37 11.87 17.89 15.54
C GLY A 37 11.39 16.55 16.08
N TYR A 38 10.11 16.28 15.89
CA TYR A 38 9.46 15.03 16.24
C TYR A 38 8.79 14.44 15.00
N LEU A 39 9.23 13.26 14.58
CA LEU A 39 8.54 12.47 13.56
C LEU A 39 7.45 11.65 14.26
N LYS A 40 6.20 11.82 13.82
CA LYS A 40 5.02 11.15 14.39
C LYS A 40 4.22 10.46 13.28
N LYS A 41 3.76 9.24 13.56
CA LYS A 41 2.77 8.56 12.71
C LYS A 41 1.39 9.14 13.00
N LEU A 42 0.68 9.54 11.94
CA LEU A 42 -0.72 9.95 12.05
C LEU A 42 -1.64 8.73 11.97
N LYS A 43 -2.77 8.79 12.69
CA LYS A 43 -3.86 7.80 12.58
C LYS A 43 -4.98 8.40 11.71
N PRO A 44 -5.54 7.65 10.75
CA PRO A 44 -5.25 6.25 10.45
C PRO A 44 -4.00 6.02 9.59
N LYS A 45 -3.51 7.05 8.88
CA LYS A 45 -2.36 6.97 7.96
C LYS A 45 -1.59 8.29 7.90
N GLY A 46 -0.44 8.29 7.22
CA GLY A 46 0.39 9.50 7.05
C GLY A 46 1.44 9.66 8.14
N PHE A 47 2.36 10.60 7.93
CA PHE A 47 3.34 11.05 8.92
C PHE A 47 3.31 12.57 9.03
N VAL A 48 3.64 13.07 10.22
CA VAL A 48 3.87 14.49 10.46
C VAL A 48 5.25 14.69 11.08
N LEU A 49 5.95 15.71 10.61
CA LEU A 49 7.15 16.23 11.24
C LEU A 49 6.81 17.54 11.93
N GLU A 50 6.93 17.55 13.25
CA GLU A 50 6.74 18.75 14.06
C GLU A 50 8.10 19.33 14.41
N VAL A 51 8.35 20.58 14.02
CA VAL A 51 9.61 21.29 14.30
C VAL A 51 9.27 22.53 15.10
N SER A 52 9.94 22.71 16.23
CA SER A 52 9.85 23.92 17.05
C SER A 52 11.22 24.58 17.17
N SER A 53 11.22 25.90 17.35
CA SER A 53 12.42 26.68 17.56
C SER A 53 12.13 27.83 18.51
N PHE A 54 13.05 28.03 19.45
CA PHE A 54 13.06 29.10 20.45
C PHE A 54 13.76 30.37 19.95
N ASP A 55 14.12 30.44 18.66
CA ASP A 55 14.82 31.59 18.10
C ASP A 55 13.85 32.77 17.90
N TYR A 56 14.32 33.98 18.22
CA TYR A 56 13.62 35.26 17.99
C TYR A 56 13.28 35.52 16.52
N LEU A 57 13.90 34.78 15.59
CA LEU A 57 13.69 34.85 14.16
C LEU A 57 12.75 33.73 13.73
N HIS A 58 11.68 34.11 13.01
CA HIS A 58 10.71 33.23 12.36
C HIS A 58 11.34 31.90 11.90
N LEU A 59 10.67 30.76 12.15
CA LEU A 59 11.12 29.46 11.65
C LEU A 59 11.13 29.45 10.11
N ASP A 60 12.27 29.78 9.51
CA ASP A 60 12.44 29.75 8.04
C ASP A 60 12.26 28.33 7.55
N THR A 61 11.19 28.10 6.80
CA THR A 61 10.94 26.83 6.11
C THR A 61 11.56 26.82 4.71
N GLY A 62 11.96 27.99 4.20
CA GLY A 62 12.30 28.21 2.79
C GLY A 62 11.19 27.74 1.84
N ASP A 63 11.57 27.61 0.56
CA ASP A 63 10.75 26.97 -0.48
C ASP A 63 10.92 25.43 -0.49
N ASN A 64 11.91 24.90 0.25
CA ASN A 64 12.28 23.49 0.24
C ASN A 64 11.66 22.74 1.43
N ILE A 65 10.46 22.19 1.25
CA ILE A 65 9.76 21.29 2.19
C ILE A 65 10.30 19.85 2.10
N LYS A 66 11.58 19.67 1.75
CA LYS A 66 12.23 18.35 1.63
C LYS A 66 13.26 18.13 2.73
N PRO A 67 12.86 18.03 4.01
CA PRO A 67 13.82 17.89 5.09
C PRO A 67 14.63 16.61 4.98
N PHE A 68 15.88 16.71 5.40
CA PHE A 68 16.65 15.54 5.81
C PHE A 68 16.41 15.29 7.29
N VAL A 69 16.03 14.06 7.62
CA VAL A 69 15.68 13.64 8.98
C VAL A 69 16.68 12.59 9.43
N SER A 70 17.38 12.86 10.54
CA SER A 70 18.34 11.91 11.14
C SER A 70 18.05 11.66 12.61
N GLY A 71 18.23 10.42 13.05
CA GLY A 71 18.04 10.00 14.44
C GLY A 71 18.72 8.66 14.72
N LYS A 72 18.62 8.16 15.95
CA LYS A 72 19.19 6.85 16.32
C LYS A 72 18.57 5.77 15.42
N ASN A 73 19.41 5.19 14.55
CA ASN A 73 19.08 4.15 13.56
C ASN A 73 18.09 4.57 12.46
N ILE A 74 17.90 5.87 12.20
CA ILE A 74 17.02 6.36 11.12
C ILE A 74 17.71 7.49 10.36
N GLN A 75 17.77 7.35 9.04
CA GLN A 75 18.12 8.42 8.11
C GLN A 75 17.09 8.42 7.00
N LEU A 76 16.38 9.54 6.83
CA LEU A 76 15.29 9.68 5.87
C LEU A 76 15.46 10.98 5.10
N LYS A 77 15.25 10.90 3.79
CA LYS A 77 15.06 12.04 2.91
C LYS A 77 13.58 12.16 2.60
N ILE A 78 12.95 13.24 3.03
CA ILE A 78 11.58 13.56 2.65
C ILE A 78 11.61 14.04 1.20
N THR A 79 10.81 13.40 0.36
CA THR A 79 10.76 13.65 -1.09
C THR A 79 9.52 14.42 -1.49
N ASP A 80 8.43 14.27 -0.73
CA ASP A 80 7.18 15.00 -0.91
C ASP A 80 6.51 15.31 0.44
N ALA A 81 6.17 16.58 0.65
CA ALA A 81 5.58 17.08 1.88
C ALA A 81 5.04 18.50 1.70
N PHE A 82 4.12 18.89 2.59
CA PHE A 82 3.58 20.26 2.64
C PHE A 82 3.43 20.75 4.08
N ILE A 83 3.45 22.06 4.25
CA ILE A 83 3.23 22.69 5.55
C ILE A 83 1.74 22.72 5.83
N SER A 84 1.33 22.04 6.89
CA SER A 84 -0.07 21.94 7.29
C SER A 84 -0.48 22.97 8.34
N ASN A 85 0.48 23.46 9.13
CA ASN A 85 0.24 24.46 10.16
C ASN A 85 1.54 25.21 10.46
N LYS A 86 1.44 26.53 10.66
CA LYS A 86 2.47 27.38 11.26
C LYS A 86 1.86 28.04 12.49
N GLY A 87 2.50 27.89 13.64
CA GLY A 87 2.05 28.49 14.90
C GLY A 87 3.15 29.32 15.53
N ALA A 88 2.75 30.34 16.27
CA ALA A 88 3.62 31.13 17.14
C ALA A 88 2.96 31.28 18.51
N SER A 89 3.72 31.06 19.58
CA SER A 89 3.32 31.33 20.95
C SER A 89 4.21 32.43 21.52
N PHE A 90 3.60 33.38 22.21
CA PHE A 90 4.29 34.54 22.78
C PHE A 90 3.99 34.59 24.28
N THR A 91 5.05 34.57 25.08
CA THR A 91 4.99 34.88 26.51
C THR A 91 5.82 36.14 26.78
N GLN A 92 5.76 36.70 27.99
CA GLN A 92 6.59 37.85 28.37
C GLN A 92 8.09 37.54 28.25
N THR A 93 8.49 36.26 28.31
CA THR A 93 9.89 35.83 28.37
C THR A 93 10.32 34.95 27.19
N SER A 94 9.40 34.49 26.34
CA SER A 94 9.71 33.60 25.21
C SER A 94 8.86 33.84 23.97
N ARG A 95 9.45 33.53 22.81
CA ARG A 95 8.74 33.42 21.53
C ARG A 95 9.02 32.04 20.95
N ASP A 96 7.97 31.24 20.80
CA ASP A 96 8.08 29.88 20.28
C ASP A 96 7.42 29.80 18.91
N HIS A 97 8.20 29.42 17.90
CA HIS A 97 7.68 29.15 16.57
C HIS A 97 7.59 27.64 16.35
N SER A 98 6.46 27.17 15.81
CA SER A 98 6.25 25.76 15.49
C SER A 98 5.70 25.60 14.07
N VAL A 99 6.14 24.54 13.40
CA VAL A 99 5.63 24.15 12.08
C VAL A 99 5.32 22.66 12.07
N LYS A 100 4.16 22.32 11.50
CA LYS A 100 3.75 20.94 11.24
C LYS A 100 3.80 20.64 9.76
N ILE A 101 4.67 19.72 9.38
CA ILE A 101 4.90 19.32 7.99
C ILE A 101 4.25 17.95 7.79
N LYS A 102 3.22 17.88 6.95
CA LYS A 102 2.62 16.61 6.55
C LYS A 102 3.50 15.99 5.47
N ILE A 103 3.91 14.74 5.69
CA ILE A 103 4.81 14.01 4.81
C ILE A 103 3.99 13.05 3.96
N LEU A 104 4.07 13.22 2.64
CA LEU A 104 3.46 12.33 1.66
C LEU A 104 4.43 11.24 1.24
N GLU A 105 5.73 11.54 1.13
CA GLU A 105 6.73 10.57 0.68
C GLU A 105 8.08 10.77 1.36
N PHE A 106 8.74 9.67 1.73
CA PHE A 106 10.14 9.69 2.16
C PHE A 106 10.88 8.40 1.81
N LYS A 107 12.21 8.45 1.77
CA LYS A 107 13.07 7.29 1.49
C LYS A 107 14.34 7.30 2.33
N ASN A 108 14.91 6.13 2.62
CA ASN A 108 16.14 6.05 3.41
C ASN A 108 17.42 6.23 2.59
N LYS A 109 17.40 5.90 1.30
CA LYS A 109 18.53 6.07 0.38
C LYS A 109 18.03 6.53 -0.98
N SER A 110 18.83 7.36 -1.66
CA SER A 110 18.58 7.66 -3.07
C SER A 110 19.11 6.52 -3.94
N TYR A 111 18.33 6.09 -4.93
CA TYR A 111 18.74 5.11 -5.92
C TYR A 111 18.54 5.69 -7.32
N PRO A 112 19.31 5.24 -8.32
CA PRO A 112 19.07 5.61 -9.71
C PRO A 112 17.77 4.97 -10.20
N ALA A 113 16.87 5.75 -10.78
CA ALA A 113 15.54 5.32 -11.23
C ALA A 113 15.59 4.06 -12.12
N GLN A 114 16.54 4.02 -13.06
CA GLN A 114 16.65 2.93 -14.04
C GLN A 114 17.30 1.64 -13.51
N THR A 115 17.74 1.60 -12.25
CA THR A 115 18.37 0.38 -11.72
C THR A 115 17.32 -0.67 -11.38
N LYS A 116 17.52 -1.90 -11.85
CA LYS A 116 16.59 -3.00 -11.56
C LYS A 116 16.86 -3.68 -10.22
N TYR A 117 15.80 -3.90 -9.44
CA TYR A 117 15.83 -4.55 -8.11
C TYR A 117 14.71 -5.57 -7.98
N TYR A 118 14.83 -6.46 -6.98
CA TYR A 118 13.69 -7.22 -6.47
C TYR A 118 12.93 -6.33 -5.49
N PHE A 119 11.62 -6.23 -5.66
CA PHE A 119 10.79 -5.37 -4.84
C PHE A 119 9.85 -6.17 -3.95
N ARG A 120 9.48 -5.53 -2.84
CA ARG A 120 8.38 -5.93 -1.98
C ARG A 120 7.57 -4.70 -1.64
N ASN A 121 6.26 -4.74 -1.87
CA ASN A 121 5.35 -3.74 -1.34
C ASN A 121 4.69 -4.27 -0.07
N VAL A 122 4.59 -3.44 0.96
CA VAL A 122 3.94 -3.77 2.23
C VAL A 122 2.91 -2.70 2.53
N ILE A 123 1.65 -3.11 2.61
CA ILE A 123 0.50 -2.25 2.90
C ILE A 123 -0.03 -2.64 4.28
N PRO A 124 0.05 -1.78 5.31
CA PRO A 124 -0.63 -2.02 6.58
C PRO A 124 -2.15 -2.06 6.38
N ILE A 125 -2.81 -3.07 6.94
CA ILE A 125 -4.26 -3.26 6.80
C ILE A 125 -4.93 -3.34 8.17
N LYS A 126 -6.16 -2.81 8.26
CA LYS A 126 -6.93 -2.77 9.52
C LYS A 126 -7.71 -4.05 9.80
N THR A 127 -8.13 -4.73 8.75
CA THR A 127 -8.94 -5.96 8.79
C THR A 127 -8.28 -7.02 7.93
N SER A 128 -8.64 -8.29 8.15
CA SER A 128 -8.16 -9.38 7.28
C SER A 128 -8.44 -9.10 5.82
N PHE A 129 -7.54 -9.56 4.97
CA PHE A 129 -7.70 -9.57 3.53
C PHE A 129 -7.99 -11.00 3.08
N HIS A 130 -9.26 -11.30 2.83
CA HIS A 130 -9.70 -12.66 2.57
C HIS A 130 -9.55 -13.03 1.09
N PHE A 131 -8.58 -13.89 0.77
CA PHE A 131 -8.54 -14.59 -0.52
C PHE A 131 -9.50 -15.79 -0.56
N HIS A 132 -10.00 -16.21 0.60
CA HIS A 132 -10.73 -17.47 0.76
C HIS A 132 -12.02 -17.48 -0.08
N ASN A 133 -12.24 -18.56 -0.81
CA ASN A 133 -13.32 -18.74 -1.78
C ASN A 133 -13.32 -17.77 -2.97
N ILE A 134 -12.38 -16.82 -3.05
CA ILE A 134 -12.29 -15.87 -4.17
C ILE A 134 -11.17 -16.30 -5.12
N ILE A 135 -9.95 -16.48 -4.58
CA ILE A 135 -8.76 -16.83 -5.34
C ILE A 135 -8.11 -18.06 -4.72
N SER A 136 -7.69 -19.01 -5.56
CA SER A 136 -6.91 -20.17 -5.16
C SER A 136 -5.59 -19.74 -4.53
N HIS A 137 -5.28 -20.30 -3.37
CA HIS A 137 -4.12 -19.93 -2.55
C HIS A 137 -3.49 -21.16 -1.94
N GLN A 138 -2.21 -21.03 -1.57
CA GLN A 138 -1.39 -22.09 -1.02
C GLN A 138 -0.81 -21.73 0.35
N SER A 139 -0.23 -22.73 1.01
CA SER A 139 0.52 -22.56 2.24
C SER A 139 1.90 -21.96 1.97
N TYR A 140 2.45 -21.27 2.96
CA TYR A 140 3.80 -20.74 2.92
C TYR A 140 4.38 -20.62 4.33
N GLU A 141 5.70 -20.57 4.41
CA GLU A 141 6.46 -20.31 5.63
C GLU A 141 7.08 -18.92 5.60
N HIS A 142 7.31 -18.36 6.78
CA HIS A 142 8.08 -17.15 6.93
C HIS A 142 8.88 -17.15 8.24
N ASP A 143 9.78 -16.19 8.37
CA ASP A 143 10.64 -16.01 9.55
C ASP A 143 9.91 -15.62 10.85
N GLY A 144 8.57 -15.66 10.85
CA GLY A 144 7.71 -15.48 12.02
C GLY A 144 6.70 -16.61 12.25
N GLY A 145 6.68 -17.66 11.41
CA GLY A 145 5.74 -18.76 11.55
C GLY A 145 5.34 -19.43 10.23
N VAL A 146 4.31 -20.27 10.32
CA VAL A 146 3.74 -21.00 9.18
C VAL A 146 2.33 -20.48 8.92
N SER A 147 2.03 -20.16 7.66
CA SER A 147 0.68 -19.87 7.20
C SER A 147 0.18 -21.02 6.35
N THR A 148 -0.84 -21.73 6.84
CA THR A 148 -1.40 -22.90 6.14
C THR A 148 -2.16 -22.55 4.88
N ARG A 149 -2.51 -21.27 4.70
CA ARG A 149 -3.27 -20.70 3.58
C ARG A 149 -2.89 -19.22 3.40
N GLY A 150 -3.18 -18.67 2.22
CA GLY A 150 -3.23 -17.22 2.02
C GLY A 150 -2.17 -16.62 1.11
N LEU A 151 -1.30 -17.44 0.48
CA LEU A 151 -0.41 -16.97 -0.58
C LEU A 151 -0.99 -17.27 -1.96
N VAL A 152 -1.10 -16.25 -2.79
CA VAL A 152 -1.45 -16.35 -4.20
C VAL A 152 -0.20 -16.09 -5.02
N SER A 153 0.17 -17.04 -5.89
CA SER A 153 1.25 -16.87 -6.87
C SER A 153 0.63 -16.62 -8.24
N PHE A 154 1.17 -15.66 -8.98
CA PHE A 154 0.64 -15.23 -10.28
C PHE A 154 1.70 -14.52 -11.11
N GLU A 155 1.40 -14.30 -12.38
CA GLU A 155 2.31 -13.67 -13.35
C GLU A 155 1.67 -12.44 -13.99
N VAL A 156 2.40 -11.33 -14.05
CA VAL A 156 2.01 -10.13 -14.80
C VAL A 156 3.20 -9.69 -15.64
N CYS A 157 3.00 -9.52 -16.94
CA CYS A 157 4.06 -9.12 -17.88
C CYS A 157 5.31 -10.03 -17.83
N SER A 158 5.10 -11.35 -17.69
CA SER A 158 6.18 -12.33 -17.54
C SER A 158 7.10 -12.05 -16.35
N LYS A 159 6.49 -11.60 -15.24
CA LYS A 159 7.12 -11.40 -13.95
C LYS A 159 6.30 -12.11 -12.89
N THR A 160 6.99 -12.86 -12.04
CA THR A 160 6.38 -13.66 -10.99
C THR A 160 6.14 -12.81 -9.76
N PHE A 161 4.91 -12.82 -9.27
CA PHE A 161 4.50 -12.14 -8.06
C PHE A 161 3.87 -13.09 -7.07
N HIS A 162 4.14 -12.86 -5.78
CA HIS A 162 3.38 -13.45 -4.69
C HIS A 162 2.63 -12.35 -3.95
N VAL A 163 1.35 -12.55 -3.67
CA VAL A 163 0.58 -11.71 -2.74
C VAL A 163 0.10 -12.54 -1.56
N PHE A 164 0.25 -12.02 -0.35
CA PHE A 164 -0.14 -12.72 0.88
C PHE A 164 -0.41 -11.76 2.04
N GLU A 165 -1.28 -12.18 2.95
CA GLU A 165 -1.50 -11.51 4.24
C GLU A 165 -0.57 -12.10 5.30
N VAL A 166 0.00 -11.24 6.16
CA VAL A 166 0.69 -11.65 7.38
C VAL A 166 0.23 -10.84 8.58
N GLU A 167 0.13 -11.50 9.73
CA GLU A 167 -0.07 -10.85 11.03
C GLU A 167 1.24 -10.90 11.85
N ASN A 168 1.66 -9.75 12.38
CA ASN A 168 2.79 -9.63 13.30
C ASN A 168 2.42 -8.65 14.42
N ASN A 169 2.62 -9.02 15.68
CA ASN A 169 2.30 -8.17 16.83
C ASN A 169 0.88 -7.57 16.82
N LYS A 170 -0.14 -8.37 16.45
CA LYS A 170 -1.56 -7.96 16.28
C LYS A 170 -1.79 -6.88 15.21
N LYS A 171 -0.81 -6.63 14.34
CA LYS A 171 -0.92 -5.78 13.16
C LYS A 171 -0.89 -6.64 11.93
N ARG A 172 -1.69 -6.27 10.94
CA ARG A 172 -1.83 -7.02 9.69
C ARG A 172 -1.25 -6.24 8.54
N TYR A 173 -0.70 -6.97 7.58
CA TYR A 173 -0.05 -6.42 6.41
C TYR A 173 -0.42 -7.25 5.19
N LEU A 174 -0.75 -6.58 4.09
CA LEU A 174 -0.78 -7.19 2.76
C LEU A 174 0.58 -6.99 2.11
N ILE A 175 1.21 -8.07 1.67
CA ILE A 175 2.55 -8.05 1.08
C ILE A 175 2.45 -8.50 -0.38
N MET A 176 3.09 -7.75 -1.28
CA MET A 176 3.28 -8.10 -2.68
C MET A 176 4.78 -8.20 -2.99
N ASP A 177 5.27 -9.40 -3.21
CA ASP A 177 6.65 -9.66 -3.61
C ASP A 177 6.74 -9.78 -5.13
N CYS A 178 7.70 -9.08 -5.74
CA CYS A 178 8.17 -9.40 -7.08
C CYS A 178 9.41 -10.28 -6.99
N LEU A 179 9.36 -11.46 -7.61
CA LEU A 179 10.46 -12.41 -7.63
C LEU A 179 11.42 -12.21 -8.80
N ASP A 180 11.17 -11.18 -9.61
CA ASP A 180 11.98 -10.77 -10.75
C ASP A 180 12.49 -9.34 -10.56
N LYS A 181 13.54 -8.98 -11.32
CA LYS A 181 14.10 -7.63 -11.28
C LYS A 181 13.29 -6.68 -12.16
N LEU A 182 12.85 -5.56 -11.58
CA LEU A 182 12.11 -4.49 -12.25
C LEU A 182 12.72 -3.12 -11.95
N THR A 183 12.35 -2.09 -12.70
CA THR A 183 12.52 -0.70 -12.27
C THR A 183 11.46 -0.35 -11.22
N ILE A 184 11.62 0.76 -10.48
CA ILE A 184 10.59 1.14 -9.50
C ILE A 184 9.30 1.57 -10.20
N GLU A 185 9.42 2.20 -11.37
CA GLU A 185 8.30 2.65 -12.19
C GLU A 185 7.47 1.45 -12.65
N ASP A 186 8.11 0.44 -13.28
CA ASP A 186 7.43 -0.78 -13.73
C ASP A 186 6.76 -1.51 -12.54
N PHE A 187 7.47 -1.62 -11.41
CA PHE A 187 6.93 -2.24 -10.23
C PHE A 187 5.71 -1.49 -9.68
N SER A 188 5.74 -0.16 -9.68
CA SER A 188 4.63 0.68 -9.20
C SER A 188 3.41 0.56 -10.11
N GLU A 189 3.58 0.48 -11.42
CA GLU A 189 2.47 0.36 -12.38
C GLU A 189 1.84 -1.03 -12.36
N ILE A 190 2.66 -2.08 -12.27
CA ILE A 190 2.18 -3.45 -12.14
C ILE A 190 1.46 -3.62 -10.80
N THR A 191 2.07 -3.22 -9.68
CA THR A 191 1.43 -3.37 -8.37
C THR A 191 0.14 -2.57 -8.24
N TRP A 192 0.05 -1.39 -8.88
CA TRP A 192 -1.22 -0.68 -8.98
C TRP A 192 -2.29 -1.50 -9.72
N SER A 193 -1.93 -2.08 -10.86
CA SER A 193 -2.86 -2.89 -11.66
C SER A 193 -3.33 -4.14 -10.90
N VAL A 194 -2.43 -4.77 -10.14
CA VAL A 194 -2.74 -5.88 -9.23
C VAL A 194 -3.67 -5.43 -8.10
N SER A 195 -3.41 -4.27 -7.48
CA SER A 195 -4.29 -3.71 -6.45
C SER A 195 -5.70 -3.45 -6.98
N VAL A 196 -5.84 -2.96 -8.21
CA VAL A 196 -7.15 -2.78 -8.87
C VAL A 196 -7.85 -4.12 -9.06
N ALA A 197 -7.15 -5.14 -9.57
CA ALA A 197 -7.69 -6.49 -9.74
C ALA A 197 -8.16 -7.08 -8.40
N LEU A 198 -7.33 -6.98 -7.37
CA LEU A 198 -7.67 -7.43 -6.02
C LEU A 198 -8.85 -6.65 -5.44
N GLY A 199 -8.89 -5.34 -5.64
CA GLY A 199 -9.99 -4.47 -5.20
C GLY A 199 -11.33 -4.86 -5.81
N TYR A 200 -11.34 -5.15 -7.10
CA TYR A 200 -12.52 -5.65 -7.82
C TYR A 200 -12.97 -7.02 -7.32
N LEU A 201 -12.05 -7.97 -7.18
CA LEU A 201 -12.38 -9.35 -6.79
C LEU A 201 -12.80 -9.48 -5.33
N THR A 202 -12.17 -8.72 -4.44
CA THR A 202 -12.37 -8.81 -2.98
C THR A 202 -13.28 -7.73 -2.42
N GLY A 203 -13.69 -6.76 -3.25
CA GLY A 203 -14.44 -5.58 -2.82
C GLY A 203 -13.60 -4.65 -1.95
N HIS A 204 -12.28 -4.82 -1.85
CA HIS A 204 -11.44 -4.01 -0.97
C HIS A 204 -10.17 -3.55 -1.68
N LEU A 205 -10.23 -2.34 -2.25
CA LEU A 205 -9.08 -1.69 -2.89
C LEU A 205 -8.23 -0.99 -1.82
N LEU A 206 -7.22 -1.70 -1.34
CA LEU A 206 -6.27 -1.22 -0.33
C LEU A 206 -5.26 -0.23 -0.92
N GLN A 207 -5.17 0.96 -0.33
CA GLN A 207 -4.29 2.03 -0.81
C GLN A 207 -3.58 2.76 0.33
N ASP A 208 -4.34 3.22 1.33
CA ASP A 208 -3.98 4.10 2.45
C ASP A 208 -2.52 4.57 2.55
N GLU A 209 -1.62 3.65 2.85
CA GLU A 209 -0.19 3.88 2.84
C GLU A 209 0.54 2.62 2.39
N GLU A 210 1.75 2.79 1.87
CA GLU A 210 2.56 1.67 1.44
C GLU A 210 4.05 1.90 1.74
N TYR A 211 4.74 0.79 1.97
CA TYR A 211 6.18 0.73 2.16
C TYR A 211 6.77 -0.17 1.08
N THR A 212 7.46 0.43 0.14
CA THR A 212 8.16 -0.29 -0.93
C THR A 212 9.60 -0.52 -0.53
N PHE A 213 9.97 -1.79 -0.42
CA PHE A 213 11.32 -2.27 -0.14
C PHE A 213 11.99 -2.77 -1.41
N TYR A 214 13.31 -2.62 -1.50
CA TYR A 214 14.07 -3.05 -2.66
C TYR A 214 15.40 -3.70 -2.31
N TYR A 215 15.71 -4.78 -3.03
CA TYR A 215 16.79 -5.71 -2.72
C TYR A 215 17.58 -6.08 -3.96
N ARG A 216 18.84 -6.45 -3.74
CA ARG A 216 19.74 -6.97 -4.79
C ARG A 216 19.56 -8.47 -5.03
N ASN A 217 18.94 -9.20 -4.11
CA ASN A 217 18.71 -10.64 -4.20
C ASN A 217 17.22 -11.00 -4.17
N LYS A 218 16.89 -12.14 -4.78
CA LYS A 218 15.53 -12.69 -4.93
C LYS A 218 14.90 -13.13 -3.60
N ALA A 219 15.72 -13.41 -2.59
CA ALA A 219 15.28 -13.85 -1.27
C ALA A 219 14.87 -12.68 -0.35
N HIS A 220 14.94 -11.43 -0.84
CA HIS A 220 14.65 -10.21 -0.10
C HIS A 220 15.46 -10.10 1.21
N ARG A 221 16.73 -10.54 1.19
CA ARG A 221 17.65 -10.47 2.34
C ARG A 221 18.63 -9.29 2.23
N GLY A 222 19.24 -8.89 3.35
CA GLY A 222 20.37 -7.97 3.39
C GLY A 222 20.00 -6.57 3.87
N GLN A 223 20.69 -5.54 3.34
CA GLN A 223 20.44 -4.14 3.71
C GLN A 223 19.05 -3.70 3.25
N ILE A 224 18.26 -3.21 4.21
CA ILE A 224 16.90 -2.73 3.97
C ILE A 224 16.96 -1.33 3.39
N ASN A 225 16.56 -1.20 2.13
CA ASN A 225 16.30 0.08 1.52
C ASN A 225 14.81 0.18 1.22
N TYR A 226 14.24 1.37 1.44
CA TYR A 226 12.80 1.54 1.39
C TYR A 226 12.35 2.95 1.04
N LYS A 227 11.13 3.01 0.54
CA LYS A 227 10.34 4.20 0.25
C LYS A 227 9.00 4.04 0.96
N TYR A 228 8.57 5.09 1.64
CA TYR A 228 7.22 5.23 2.13
C TYR A 228 6.44 6.17 1.22
N SER A 229 5.19 5.83 0.93
CA SER A 229 4.24 6.70 0.24
C SER A 229 2.89 6.70 0.94
N GLN A 230 2.35 7.89 1.21
CA GLN A 230 0.95 8.06 1.56
C GLN A 230 0.10 8.02 0.28
N ARG A 231 -0.98 7.23 0.28
CA ARG A 231 -1.88 7.09 -0.87
C ARG A 231 -3.30 7.54 -0.50
N ARG A 232 -4.21 7.46 -1.47
CA ARG A 232 -5.64 7.74 -1.31
C ARG A 232 -6.27 6.79 -0.30
N ASP A 233 -7.45 7.14 0.19
CA ASP A 233 -8.19 6.28 1.13
C ASP A 233 -8.51 4.94 0.46
N SER A 234 -8.35 3.85 1.22
CA SER A 234 -8.76 2.53 0.75
C SER A 234 -10.27 2.53 0.50
N ILE A 235 -10.70 1.87 -0.58
CA ILE A 235 -12.11 1.79 -0.97
C ILE A 235 -12.63 0.42 -0.56
N LYS A 236 -13.75 0.40 0.16
CA LYS A 236 -14.45 -0.82 0.54
C LYS A 236 -15.83 -0.84 -0.10
N SER A 237 -16.06 -1.86 -0.89
CA SER A 237 -17.29 -2.21 -1.59
C SER A 237 -17.86 -3.49 -0.97
N PHE A 238 -19.18 -3.67 -1.05
CA PHE A 238 -19.83 -4.94 -0.70
C PHE A 238 -19.86 -5.93 -1.87
N TYR A 239 -19.49 -5.50 -3.06
CA TYR A 239 -19.49 -6.33 -4.26
C TYR A 239 -18.22 -7.19 -4.32
N THR A 240 -18.44 -8.50 -4.45
CA THR A 240 -17.40 -9.48 -4.74
C THR A 240 -17.92 -10.36 -5.87
N PRO A 241 -17.44 -10.18 -7.12
CA PRO A 241 -18.06 -10.80 -8.29
C PRO A 241 -17.98 -12.32 -8.27
N ILE A 242 -17.01 -12.89 -7.55
CA ILE A 242 -16.75 -14.33 -7.52
C ILE A 242 -16.63 -14.79 -6.07
N ASN A 243 -17.37 -15.86 -5.73
CA ASN A 243 -17.25 -16.55 -4.46
C ASN A 243 -17.62 -18.04 -4.63
N ALA A 244 -16.65 -18.93 -4.43
CA ALA A 244 -16.80 -20.37 -4.50
C ALA A 244 -17.70 -20.94 -3.39
N ASN A 245 -18.00 -20.16 -2.35
CA ASN A 245 -18.94 -20.55 -1.31
C ASN A 245 -20.33 -19.95 -1.60
N PRO A 246 -21.29 -20.72 -2.17
CA PRO A 246 -22.62 -20.22 -2.48
C PRO A 246 -23.41 -19.78 -1.23
N TYR A 247 -23.09 -20.32 -0.05
CA TYR A 247 -23.73 -19.91 1.21
C TYR A 247 -23.32 -18.51 1.67
N ALA A 248 -22.30 -17.90 1.06
CA ALA A 248 -21.93 -16.52 1.33
C ALA A 248 -23.01 -15.52 0.86
N TRP A 249 -23.78 -15.88 -0.17
CA TRP A 249 -24.78 -15.02 -0.79
C TRP A 249 -26.20 -15.46 -0.50
N VAL A 250 -26.45 -16.77 -0.52
CA VAL A 250 -27.79 -17.33 -0.36
C VAL A 250 -27.81 -18.13 0.94
N LYS A 251 -28.46 -17.59 1.98
CA LYS A 251 -28.58 -18.26 3.28
C LYS A 251 -29.43 -19.53 3.14
N ARG A 252 -28.85 -20.69 3.47
CA ARG A 252 -29.49 -22.02 3.65
C ARG A 252 -30.74 -22.24 2.79
N ASN A 253 -30.52 -22.35 1.49
CA ASN A 253 -31.54 -22.58 0.47
C ASN A 253 -31.09 -23.75 -0.41
N LYS A 254 -32.03 -24.52 -0.96
CA LYS A 254 -31.81 -25.57 -1.97
C LYS A 254 -30.92 -25.09 -3.12
N THR A 255 -30.99 -23.79 -3.46
CA THR A 255 -30.11 -23.16 -4.45
C THR A 255 -28.63 -23.20 -4.06
N ALA A 256 -28.30 -22.91 -2.80
CA ALA A 256 -26.91 -22.95 -2.33
C ALA A 256 -26.36 -24.38 -2.34
N ASP A 257 -27.18 -25.35 -1.91
CA ASP A 257 -26.83 -26.78 -1.96
C ASP A 257 -26.60 -27.23 -3.42
N PHE A 258 -27.44 -26.77 -4.35
CA PHE A 258 -27.32 -27.11 -5.77
C PHE A 258 -26.01 -26.61 -6.40
N TYR A 259 -25.53 -25.41 -6.02
CA TYR A 259 -24.30 -24.81 -6.55
C TYR A 259 -23.05 -25.18 -5.76
N TYR A 260 -23.19 -25.82 -4.60
CA TYR A 260 -22.05 -26.23 -3.79
C TYR A 260 -21.14 -27.19 -4.57
N GLY A 261 -19.85 -26.87 -4.63
CA GLY A 261 -18.87 -27.62 -5.44
C GLY A 261 -18.94 -27.37 -6.95
N LYS A 262 -19.91 -26.61 -7.46
CA LYS A 262 -20.01 -26.22 -8.89
C LYS A 262 -19.40 -24.85 -9.19
N ILE A 263 -19.32 -23.97 -8.19
CA ILE A 263 -18.67 -22.67 -8.31
C ILE A 263 -17.22 -22.81 -7.87
N ALA A 264 -16.29 -22.47 -8.76
CA ALA A 264 -14.86 -22.51 -8.48
C ALA A 264 -14.32 -21.14 -8.06
N ALA A 265 -13.27 -21.15 -7.23
CA ALA A 265 -12.45 -19.96 -7.00
C ALA A 265 -11.61 -19.67 -8.25
N ILE A 266 -11.17 -18.43 -8.39
CA ILE A 266 -10.30 -18.01 -9.48
C ILE A 266 -8.94 -18.71 -9.34
N THR A 267 -8.51 -19.38 -10.41
CA THR A 267 -7.19 -20.00 -10.48
C THR A 267 -6.08 -18.94 -10.59
N ALA A 268 -4.84 -19.31 -10.25
CA ALA A 268 -3.68 -18.44 -10.43
C ALA A 268 -3.54 -17.93 -11.88
N VAL A 269 -3.86 -18.78 -12.86
CA VAL A 269 -3.82 -18.42 -14.29
C VAL A 269 -4.87 -17.37 -14.61
N GLN A 270 -6.12 -17.57 -14.20
CA GLN A 270 -7.18 -16.58 -14.42
C GLN A 270 -6.90 -15.25 -13.71
N PHE A 271 -6.35 -15.29 -12.49
CA PHE A 271 -5.94 -14.07 -11.79
C PHE A 271 -4.79 -13.35 -12.51
N SER A 272 -3.83 -14.11 -13.04
CA SER A 272 -2.76 -13.58 -13.90
C SER A 272 -3.33 -12.92 -15.15
N THR A 273 -4.28 -13.56 -15.84
CA THR A 273 -4.95 -13.00 -17.02
C THR A 273 -5.67 -11.69 -16.70
N LEU A 274 -6.44 -11.64 -15.61
CA LEU A 274 -7.12 -10.41 -15.19
C LEU A 274 -6.11 -9.29 -14.90
N CYS A 275 -5.05 -9.57 -14.14
CA CYS A 275 -4.02 -8.58 -13.84
C CYS A 275 -3.32 -8.08 -15.12
N ASN A 276 -3.03 -8.96 -16.07
CA ASN A 276 -2.43 -8.58 -17.35
C ASN A 276 -3.38 -7.72 -18.19
N LEU A 277 -4.67 -8.09 -18.25
CA LEU A 277 -5.68 -7.32 -18.97
C LEU A 277 -5.80 -5.91 -18.39
N ILE A 278 -5.97 -5.80 -17.07
CA ILE A 278 -6.02 -4.50 -16.38
C ILE A 278 -4.72 -3.73 -16.59
N HIS A 279 -3.56 -4.38 -16.58
CA HIS A 279 -2.29 -3.68 -16.73
C HIS A 279 -2.12 -3.08 -18.14
N LYS A 280 -2.45 -3.86 -19.18
CA LYS A 280 -2.27 -3.49 -20.59
C LYS A 280 -3.34 -2.53 -21.11
N GLU A 281 -4.59 -2.75 -20.74
CA GLU A 281 -5.74 -1.98 -21.26
C GLU A 281 -6.14 -0.90 -20.26
N TYR A 282 -5.81 0.36 -20.57
CA TYR A 282 -6.11 1.49 -19.68
C TYR A 282 -7.60 1.67 -19.46
N ASP A 283 -8.42 1.47 -20.50
CA ASP A 283 -9.87 1.62 -20.43
C ASP A 283 -10.48 0.58 -19.51
N ILE A 284 -10.05 -0.69 -19.60
CA ILE A 284 -10.48 -1.74 -18.66
C ILE A 284 -10.07 -1.40 -17.22
N LYS A 285 -8.86 -0.89 -17.00
CA LYS A 285 -8.43 -0.46 -15.66
C LYS A 285 -9.33 0.64 -15.11
N ALA A 286 -9.67 1.63 -15.94
CA ALA A 286 -10.55 2.73 -15.56
C ALA A 286 -11.98 2.23 -15.27
N ILE A 287 -12.53 1.35 -16.09
CA ILE A 287 -13.84 0.73 -15.90
C ILE A 287 -13.89 -0.07 -14.60
N VAL A 288 -12.90 -0.93 -14.34
CA VAL A 288 -12.85 -1.77 -13.12
C VAL A 288 -12.72 -0.91 -11.85
N LEU A 289 -11.93 0.17 -11.93
CA LEU A 289 -11.86 1.19 -10.88
C LEU A 289 -13.21 1.87 -10.67
N LEU A 290 -13.89 2.28 -11.75
CA LEU A 290 -15.18 2.94 -11.69
C LEU A 290 -16.24 2.04 -11.06
N ILE A 291 -16.25 0.74 -11.37
CA ILE A 291 -17.14 -0.23 -10.72
C ILE A 291 -16.87 -0.26 -9.21
N THR A 292 -15.59 -0.42 -8.83
CA THR A 292 -15.18 -0.52 -7.42
C THR A 292 -15.54 0.75 -6.64
N GLU A 293 -15.30 1.92 -7.24
CA GLU A 293 -15.63 3.22 -6.65
C GLU A 293 -17.14 3.43 -6.56
N SER A 294 -17.89 3.18 -7.64
CA SER A 294 -19.33 3.42 -7.71
C SER A 294 -20.11 2.62 -6.67
N ILE A 295 -19.74 1.35 -6.47
CA ILE A 295 -20.40 0.48 -5.49
C ILE A 295 -20.09 0.92 -4.05
N SER A 296 -18.96 1.59 -3.81
CA SER A 296 -18.65 2.18 -2.50
C SER A 296 -19.39 3.49 -2.21
N ARG A 297 -20.10 4.07 -3.20
CA ARG A 297 -20.86 5.31 -3.04
C ARG A 297 -22.29 5.05 -2.57
N SER A 298 -23.04 6.13 -2.38
CA SER A 298 -24.45 6.07 -2.00
C SER A 298 -25.29 5.35 -3.07
N LEU A 299 -26.42 4.77 -2.65
CA LEU A 299 -27.37 4.11 -3.55
C LEU A 299 -27.91 5.02 -4.66
N LEU A 300 -27.82 6.34 -4.51
CA LEU A 300 -28.23 7.32 -5.52
C LEU A 300 -27.18 7.48 -6.63
N LEU A 301 -25.89 7.42 -6.29
CA LEU A 301 -24.79 7.63 -7.26
C LEU A 301 -24.31 6.33 -7.90
N MET A 302 -24.49 5.21 -7.21
CA MET A 302 -24.07 3.89 -7.68
C MET A 302 -24.64 3.52 -9.06
N PRO A 303 -25.95 3.68 -9.36
CA PRO A 303 -26.50 3.31 -10.65
C PRO A 303 -25.90 4.09 -11.82
N ALA A 304 -25.64 5.40 -11.63
CA ALA A 304 -25.06 6.24 -12.67
C ALA A 304 -23.64 5.78 -13.02
N GLY A 305 -22.79 5.56 -12.01
CA GLY A 305 -21.42 5.08 -12.24
C GLY A 305 -21.35 3.66 -12.82
N LEU A 306 -22.26 2.77 -12.40
CA LEU A 306 -22.37 1.43 -12.98
C LEU A 306 -22.88 1.44 -14.41
N SER A 307 -23.78 2.36 -14.78
CA SER A 307 -24.29 2.48 -16.15
C SER A 307 -23.16 2.85 -17.12
N VAL A 308 -22.33 3.83 -16.74
CA VAL A 308 -21.14 4.22 -17.52
C VAL A 308 -20.13 3.08 -17.61
N ALA A 309 -19.90 2.34 -16.51
CA ALA A 309 -19.02 1.19 -16.54
C ALA A 309 -19.54 0.07 -17.45
N LEU A 310 -20.85 -0.19 -17.44
CA LEU A 310 -21.50 -1.19 -18.30
C LEU A 310 -21.43 -0.80 -19.77
N GLU A 311 -21.66 0.49 -20.09
CA GLU A 311 -21.47 1.02 -21.44
C GLU A 311 -20.04 0.78 -21.93
N GLY A 312 -19.03 1.15 -21.14
CA GLY A 312 -17.63 0.91 -21.50
C GLY A 312 -17.26 -0.57 -21.64
N LEU A 313 -17.81 -1.46 -20.81
CA LEU A 313 -17.64 -2.91 -20.99
C LEU A 313 -18.30 -3.41 -22.27
N SER A 314 -19.50 -2.90 -22.59
CA SER A 314 -20.22 -3.30 -23.80
C SER A 314 -19.43 -2.93 -25.05
N GLU A 315 -18.86 -1.72 -25.12
CA GLU A 315 -18.01 -1.31 -26.23
C GLU A 315 -16.77 -2.19 -26.36
N PHE A 316 -16.14 -2.56 -25.24
CA PHE A 316 -14.96 -3.43 -25.26
C PHE A 316 -15.25 -4.85 -25.77
N PHE A 317 -16.40 -5.43 -25.41
CA PHE A 317 -16.76 -6.81 -25.80
C PHE A 317 -17.52 -6.91 -27.13
N LEU A 318 -17.96 -5.79 -27.72
CA LEU A 318 -18.62 -5.75 -29.02
C LEU A 318 -17.63 -5.72 -30.20
N VAL A 319 -16.33 -5.59 -29.92
CA VAL A 319 -15.21 -5.74 -30.87
C VAL A 319 -14.74 -7.20 -30.91
#